data_AF-A0A392MTW5-F1
#
_entry.id   AF-A0A392MTW5-F1
#
_cell.length_a   1.000
_cell.length_b   1.000
_cell.length_c   1.000
_cell.angle_alpha   90.00
_cell.angle_beta   90.00
_cell.angle_gamma   90.00
#
_symmetry.space_group_name_H-M   'P 1'
#
loop_
_entity.id
_entity.type
_entity.pdbx_description
1 polymer ?
#
loop_
_entity_poly.entity_id
_entity_poly.type
_entity_poly.pdbx_seq_one_letter_code
_entity_poly.pdbx_strand_id
1 'polypeptide(L)'
;MIDPNTNLHYDNMLYAMVDAVTFAIGKLGFNGIEIRVSETGWPSKGDSDEIGASLENAEIYNKNLLRRQMKNEGTPLNPRMRLESYLFALFNEDLKNGPTSERNYGLFEPDESMTYNVGLSSFAKSSNPSTSISLTSSATRTKMISTVSSDRTVESCNYVI
;
A
#
# COMPACT_ATOMS: atom_id res chain seq x y z
N MET A 1 -6.94 -10.70 18.78
CA MET A 1 -5.71 -11.06 19.53
C MET A 1 -5.55 -10.09 20.68
N ILE A 2 -5.26 -10.56 21.89
CA ILE A 2 -4.99 -9.69 23.04
C ILE A 2 -3.50 -9.76 23.33
N ASP A 3 -2.83 -8.61 23.40
CA ASP A 3 -1.43 -8.57 23.85
C ASP A 3 -1.36 -8.80 25.36
N PRO A 4 -0.65 -9.84 25.85
CA PRO A 4 -0.57 -10.13 27.28
C PRO A 4 0.16 -9.05 28.09
N ASN A 5 0.99 -8.20 27.47
CA ASN A 5 1.75 -7.18 28.20
C ASN A 5 0.94 -5.90 28.44
N THR A 6 0.14 -5.49 27.45
CA THR A 6 -0.61 -4.22 27.47
C THR A 6 -2.11 -4.41 27.67
N ASN A 7 -2.60 -5.65 27.51
CA ASN A 7 -4.02 -6.00 27.46
C ASN A 7 -4.80 -5.30 26.34
N LEU A 8 -4.11 -4.79 25.32
CA LEU A 8 -4.74 -4.20 24.14
C LEU A 8 -5.31 -5.30 23.24
N HIS A 9 -6.54 -5.08 22.77
CA HIS A 9 -7.21 -5.98 21.82
C HIS A 9 -6.99 -5.52 20.38
N TYR A 10 -6.30 -6.35 19.60
CA TYR A 10 -6.08 -6.18 18.17
C TYR A 10 -7.04 -7.06 17.38
N ASP A 11 -7.86 -6.45 16.55
CA ASP A 11 -8.78 -7.14 15.63
C ASP A 11 -8.17 -7.40 14.25
N ASN A 12 -6.97 -6.87 13.98
CA ASN A 12 -6.21 -7.06 12.75
C ASN A 12 -4.70 -7.05 13.02
N MET A 13 -3.93 -7.72 12.15
CA MET A 13 -2.49 -7.88 12.33
C MET A 13 -1.70 -6.59 12.02
N LEU A 14 -2.17 -5.75 11.08
CA LEU A 14 -1.49 -4.51 10.71
C LEU A 14 -1.30 -3.59 11.92
N TYR A 15 -2.35 -3.40 12.72
CA TYR A 15 -2.29 -2.56 13.91
C TYR A 15 -1.40 -3.15 15.00
N ALA A 16 -1.38 -4.48 15.13
CA ALA A 16 -0.47 -5.15 16.06
C ALA A 16 1.00 -4.93 15.65
N MET A 17 1.32 -5.00 14.36
CA MET A 17 2.68 -4.74 13.87
C MET A 17 3.11 -3.28 14.07
N VAL A 18 2.24 -2.31 13.79
CA VAL A 18 2.53 -0.89 14.00
C VAL A 18 2.77 -0.58 15.48
N ASP A 19 1.94 -1.12 16.37
CA ASP A 19 2.11 -0.90 17.81
C ASP A 19 3.35 -1.62 18.34
N ALA A 20 3.71 -2.79 17.81
CA ALA A 20 4.96 -3.47 18.15
C ALA A 20 6.19 -2.60 17.83
N VAL A 21 6.21 -1.94 16.66
CA VAL A 21 7.27 -0.98 16.31
C VAL A 21 7.24 0.23 17.23
N THR A 22 6.05 0.76 17.55
CA THR A 22 5.89 1.88 18.50
C THR A 22 6.48 1.54 19.87
N PHE A 23 6.20 0.34 20.39
CA PHE A 23 6.77 -0.13 21.64
C PHE A 23 8.29 -0.31 21.58
N ALA A 24 8.83 -0.84 20.48
CA ALA A 24 10.26 -1.00 20.32
C ALA A 24 11.00 0.35 20.34
N ILE A 25 10.47 1.35 19.63
CA ILE A 25 11.02 2.71 19.59
C ILE A 25 10.93 3.37 20.97
N GLY A 26 9.78 3.25 21.65
CA GLY A 26 9.59 3.75 23.02
C GLY A 26 10.54 3.11 24.03
N LYS A 27 10.84 1.81 23.88
CA LYS A 27 11.80 1.08 24.73
C LYS A 27 13.24 1.58 24.56
N LEU A 28 13.58 2.17 23.41
CA LEU A 28 14.86 2.84 23.17
C LEU A 28 14.90 4.28 23.71
N GLY A 29 13.81 4.76 24.33
CA GLY A 29 13.70 6.09 24.93
C GLY A 29 13.11 7.15 24.00
N PHE A 30 12.75 6.79 22.78
CA PHE A 30 12.15 7.72 21.82
C PHE A 30 10.63 7.64 21.90
N ASN A 31 10.02 8.59 22.61
CA ASN A 31 8.57 8.68 22.71
C ASN A 31 8.05 9.80 21.79
N GLY A 32 6.87 9.60 21.21
CA GLY A 32 6.20 10.62 20.39
C GLY A 32 6.66 10.69 18.93
N ILE A 33 7.42 9.71 18.45
CA ILE A 33 7.68 9.57 17.00
C ILE A 33 6.42 9.04 16.33
N GLU A 34 5.92 9.77 15.34
CA GLU A 34 4.80 9.32 14.50
C GLU A 34 5.26 8.19 13.57
N ILE A 35 4.49 7.10 13.52
CA ILE A 35 4.75 5.97 12.63
C ILE A 35 3.75 6.01 11.48
N ARG A 36 4.27 5.88 10.27
CA ARG A 36 3.49 5.71 9.04
C ARG A 36 3.88 4.42 8.37
N VAL A 37 2.92 3.77 7.73
CA VAL A 37 3.15 2.54 6.97
C VAL A 37 3.45 2.93 5.53
N SER A 38 4.71 2.83 5.13
CA SER A 38 5.15 3.18 3.77
C SER A 38 4.57 2.26 2.70
N GLU A 39 4.35 0.99 3.04
CA GLU A 39 3.86 -0.02 2.11
C GLU A 39 3.03 -1.05 2.86
N THR A 40 1.86 -1.36 2.33
CA THR A 40 1.08 -2.52 2.75
C THR A 40 0.09 -2.92 1.67
N GLY A 41 -0.11 -4.22 1.48
CA GLY A 41 -0.96 -4.73 0.43
C GLY A 41 -1.03 -6.25 0.47
N TRP A 42 -1.74 -6.82 -0.50
CA TRP A 42 -1.92 -8.27 -0.58
C TRP A 42 -1.97 -8.71 -2.06
N PRO A 43 -1.21 -9.75 -2.44
CA PRO A 43 -1.09 -10.16 -3.84
C PRO A 43 -2.35 -10.89 -4.29
N SER A 44 -2.80 -10.58 -5.51
CA SER A 44 -3.99 -11.17 -6.14
C SER A 44 -3.75 -12.53 -6.77
N LYS A 45 -2.48 -12.93 -6.93
CA LYS A 45 -2.07 -14.19 -7.52
C LYS A 45 -0.67 -14.54 -7.05
N GLY A 46 -0.42 -15.79 -6.70
CA GLY A 46 0.91 -16.31 -6.36
C GLY A 46 1.19 -17.66 -7.01
N ASP A 47 2.34 -18.23 -6.65
CA ASP A 47 2.73 -19.59 -7.00
C ASP A 47 1.90 -20.62 -6.23
N SER A 48 2.00 -21.90 -6.59
CA SER A 48 1.16 -22.96 -6.01
C SER A 48 1.33 -23.17 -4.49
N ASP A 49 2.47 -22.74 -3.96
CA ASP A 49 2.85 -22.82 -2.55
C ASP A 49 2.57 -21.50 -1.78
N GLU A 50 2.16 -20.44 -2.46
CA GLU A 50 1.79 -19.15 -1.86
C GLU A 50 0.33 -19.13 -1.41
N ILE A 51 0.02 -19.99 -0.44
CA ILE A 51 -1.34 -20.15 0.10
C ILE A 51 -1.81 -18.81 0.68
N GLY A 52 -2.79 -18.20 0.01
CA GLY A 52 -3.37 -16.92 0.40
C GLY A 52 -3.20 -15.81 -0.62
N ALA A 53 -2.30 -15.95 -1.60
CA ALA A 53 -2.15 -15.04 -2.73
C ALA A 53 -3.26 -15.27 -3.76
N SER A 54 -4.45 -14.76 -3.46
CA SER A 54 -5.66 -14.91 -4.27
C SER A 54 -6.38 -13.58 -4.44
N LEU A 55 -7.12 -13.47 -5.54
CA LEU A 55 -7.88 -12.26 -5.89
C LEU A 55 -8.89 -11.89 -4.80
N GLU A 56 -9.55 -12.89 -4.21
CA GLU A 56 -10.51 -12.70 -3.12
C GLU A 56 -9.84 -12.11 -1.87
N ASN A 57 -8.69 -12.66 -1.45
CA ASN A 57 -7.98 -12.16 -0.29
C ASN A 57 -7.41 -10.76 -0.52
N ALA A 58 -6.90 -10.50 -1.73
CA ALA A 58 -6.40 -9.19 -2.13
C ALA A 58 -7.50 -8.12 -2.07
N GLU A 59 -8.69 -8.44 -2.61
CA GLU A 59 -9.84 -7.54 -2.51
C GLU A 59 -10.23 -7.30 -1.05
N ILE A 60 -10.37 -8.35 -0.24
CA ILE A 60 -10.77 -8.25 1.17
C ILE A 60 -9.79 -7.38 1.95
N TYR A 61 -8.49 -7.62 1.82
CA TYR A 61 -7.45 -6.90 2.53
C TYR A 61 -7.47 -5.40 2.16
N ASN A 62 -7.34 -5.09 0.87
CA ASN A 62 -7.22 -3.72 0.39
C ASN A 62 -8.50 -2.91 0.59
N LYS A 63 -9.67 -3.53 0.43
CA LYS A 63 -10.97 -2.89 0.70
C LYS A 63 -11.16 -2.58 2.18
N ASN A 64 -10.74 -3.48 3.07
CA ASN A 64 -10.81 -3.25 4.51
C ASN A 64 -9.80 -2.18 4.96
N LEU A 65 -8.59 -2.18 4.41
CA LEU A 65 -7.62 -1.11 4.63
C LEU A 65 -8.21 0.25 4.25
N LEU A 66 -8.76 0.38 3.05
CA LEU A 66 -9.40 1.60 2.58
C LEU A 66 -10.54 2.05 3.52
N ARG A 67 -11.42 1.13 3.93
CA ARG A 67 -12.52 1.44 4.87
C ARG A 67 -12.01 1.97 6.21
N ARG A 68 -10.93 1.41 6.75
CA ARG A 68 -10.32 1.86 8.01
C ARG A 68 -9.68 3.24 7.87
N GLN A 69 -8.98 3.48 6.76
CA GLN A 69 -8.42 4.79 6.42
C GLN A 69 -9.49 5.88 6.32
N MET A 70 -10.62 5.58 5.67
CA MET A 70 -11.76 6.51 5.55
C MET A 70 -12.46 6.80 6.89
N LYS A 71 -12.34 5.90 7.87
CA LYS A 71 -12.83 6.12 9.24
C LYS A 71 -11.87 6.90 10.11
N ASN A 72 -10.72 7.33 9.57
CA ASN A 72 -9.62 7.94 10.30
C ASN A 72 -9.18 7.11 11.51
N GLU A 73 -9.21 5.79 11.37
CA GLU A 73 -8.96 4.88 12.48
C GLU A 73 -7.47 4.89 12.86
N GLY A 74 -7.21 4.93 14.17
CA GLY A 74 -5.88 4.73 14.76
C GLY A 74 -5.68 3.30 15.25
N THR A 75 -4.48 2.99 15.75
CA THR A 75 -4.20 1.68 16.37
C THR A 75 -4.75 1.61 17.79
N PRO A 76 -4.88 0.42 18.41
CA PRO A 76 -5.27 0.29 19.81
C PRO A 76 -4.39 1.06 20.79
N LEU A 77 -3.08 1.15 20.55
CA LEU A 77 -2.17 1.96 21.37
C LEU A 77 -2.38 3.46 21.17
N ASN A 78 -2.62 3.89 19.93
CA ASN A 78 -2.78 5.30 19.55
C ASN A 78 -4.13 5.59 18.88
N PRO A 79 -5.28 5.41 19.57
CA PRO A 79 -6.60 5.45 18.94
C PRO A 79 -7.04 6.85 18.50
N ARG A 80 -6.38 7.90 19.01
CA ARG A 80 -6.66 9.31 18.67
C ARG A 80 -5.88 9.83 17.48
N MET A 81 -4.90 9.07 16.98
CA MET A 81 -4.06 9.45 15.86
C MET A 81 -4.34 8.48 14.72
N ARG A 82 -4.83 9.00 13.59
CA ARG A 82 -5.07 8.20 12.39
C ARG A 82 -3.75 7.54 11.97
N LEU A 83 -3.78 6.24 11.69
CA LEU A 83 -2.64 5.58 11.07
C LEU A 83 -2.58 5.95 9.60
N GLU A 84 -1.55 6.68 9.17
CA GLU A 84 -1.32 6.87 7.73
C GLU A 84 -0.68 5.63 7.13
N SER A 85 -1.25 5.13 6.03
CA SER A 85 -0.76 3.95 5.32
C SER A 85 -0.85 4.15 3.82
N TYR A 86 0.20 3.75 3.12
CA TYR A 86 0.27 3.77 1.67
C TYR A 86 0.10 2.34 1.14
N LEU A 87 -0.83 2.19 0.19
CA LEU A 87 -1.17 0.89 -0.38
C LEU A 87 -0.12 0.51 -1.43
N PHE A 88 0.42 -0.70 -1.28
CA PHE A 88 1.33 -1.31 -2.23
C PHE A 88 0.54 -2.35 -3.06
N ALA A 89 0.34 -2.17 -4.37
CA ALA A 89 0.76 -1.04 -5.21
C ALA A 89 -0.35 -0.60 -6.16
N LEU A 90 -0.09 0.44 -6.95
CA LEU A 90 -1.06 0.93 -7.92
C LEU A 90 -1.22 -0.05 -9.08
N PHE A 91 -0.11 -0.54 -9.64
CA PHE A 91 -0.09 -1.42 -10.80
C PHE A 91 0.53 -2.78 -10.48
N ASN A 92 0.14 -3.80 -11.23
CA ASN A 92 0.90 -5.03 -11.34
C ASN A 92 2.23 -4.73 -12.05
N GLU A 93 3.33 -5.19 -11.48
CA GLU A 93 4.69 -4.88 -11.94
C GLU A 93 5.37 -6.14 -12.48
N ASP A 94 5.25 -6.37 -13.79
CA ASP A 94 5.67 -7.60 -14.47
C ASP A 94 7.18 -7.87 -14.45
N LEU A 95 7.98 -6.83 -14.24
CA LEU A 95 9.44 -6.91 -14.16
C LEU A 95 9.97 -7.17 -12.73
N LYS A 96 9.11 -7.35 -11.72
CA LYS A 96 9.57 -7.70 -10.37
C LYS A 96 10.14 -9.12 -10.34
N ASN A 97 11.33 -9.22 -9.74
CA ASN A 97 11.99 -10.49 -9.48
C ASN A 97 11.30 -11.23 -8.34
N GLY A 98 11.51 -12.54 -8.24
CA GLY A 98 10.97 -13.36 -7.16
C GLY A 98 9.69 -14.11 -7.54
N PRO A 99 8.91 -14.56 -6.56
CA PRO A 99 7.73 -15.40 -6.77
C PRO A 99 6.65 -14.68 -7.58
N THR A 100 5.64 -15.42 -8.03
CA THR A 100 4.54 -14.85 -8.81
C THR A 100 3.80 -13.75 -8.04
N SER A 101 3.67 -13.86 -6.71
CA SER A 101 3.05 -12.83 -5.87
C SER A 101 3.61 -11.42 -6.07
N GLU A 102 4.93 -11.29 -6.19
CA GLU A 102 5.61 -9.99 -6.33
C GLU A 102 5.07 -9.18 -7.52
N ARG A 103 4.69 -9.85 -8.60
CA ARG A 103 4.18 -9.20 -9.83
C ARG A 103 2.69 -8.87 -9.78
N ASN A 104 1.98 -9.21 -8.69
CA ASN A 104 0.51 -9.23 -8.64
C ASN A 104 -0.10 -8.47 -7.44
N TYR A 105 0.60 -7.45 -6.92
CA TYR A 105 0.11 -6.58 -5.83
C TYR A 105 -0.79 -5.42 -6.28
N GLY A 106 -0.87 -5.16 -7.58
CA GLY A 106 -1.56 -4.00 -8.15
C GLY A 106 -3.06 -4.00 -7.92
N LEU A 107 -3.63 -2.82 -7.67
CA LEU A 107 -5.07 -2.58 -7.80
C LEU A 107 -5.51 -2.57 -9.28
N PHE A 108 -4.58 -2.23 -10.18
CA PHE A 108 -4.79 -2.14 -11.61
C PHE A 108 -3.75 -2.96 -12.38
N GLU A 109 -4.12 -3.37 -13.57
CA GLU A 109 -3.20 -3.87 -14.58
C GLU A 109 -2.47 -2.70 -15.27
N PRO A 110 -1.34 -2.95 -15.96
CA PRO A 110 -0.60 -1.90 -16.67
C PRO A 110 -1.41 -1.16 -17.76
N ASP A 111 -2.51 -1.75 -18.23
CA ASP A 111 -3.43 -1.15 -19.20
C ASP A 111 -4.55 -0.30 -18.55
N GLU A 112 -4.42 0.00 -17.25
CA GLU A 112 -5.36 0.77 -16.42
C GLU A 112 -6.68 0.05 -16.12
N SER A 113 -6.85 -1.20 -16.56
CA SER A 113 -7.99 -2.03 -16.14
C SER A 113 -7.84 -2.41 -14.65
N MET A 114 -8.97 -2.56 -13.95
CA MET A 114 -8.94 -2.96 -12.54
C MET A 114 -8.64 -4.44 -12.41
N THR A 115 -7.65 -4.80 -11.59
CA THR A 115 -7.41 -6.19 -11.17
C THR A 115 -8.59 -6.70 -10.33
N TYR A 116 -9.08 -5.84 -9.43
CA TYR A 116 -10.28 -6.06 -8.59
C TYR A 116 -10.81 -4.73 -8.07
N ASN A 117 -12.07 -4.69 -7.64
CA ASN A 117 -12.74 -3.45 -7.25
C ASN A 117 -12.78 -3.25 -5.72
N VAL A 118 -11.94 -2.33 -5.21
CA VAL A 118 -11.93 -1.96 -3.78
C VAL A 118 -12.90 -0.83 -3.42
N GLY A 119 -13.65 -0.29 -4.39
CA GLY A 119 -14.70 0.72 -4.17
C GLY A 119 -14.26 2.18 -4.26
N LEU A 120 -13.06 2.49 -4.78
CA LEU A 120 -12.51 3.86 -4.85
C LEU A 120 -13.51 4.90 -5.41
N SER A 121 -14.25 4.54 -6.45
CA SER A 121 -15.21 5.42 -7.12
C SER A 121 -16.46 5.73 -6.27
N SER A 122 -16.90 4.82 -5.39
CA SER A 122 -18.01 5.13 -4.47
C SER A 122 -17.58 6.10 -3.39
N PHE A 123 -16.30 6.05 -2.97
CA PHE A 123 -15.76 6.96 -1.96
C PHE A 123 -15.50 8.36 -2.54
N ALA A 124 -15.04 8.47 -3.79
CA ALA A 124 -14.84 9.75 -4.47
C ALA A 124 -16.15 10.57 -4.62
N LYS A 125 -17.31 9.91 -4.65
CA LYS A 125 -18.62 10.57 -4.70
C LYS A 125 -19.15 10.98 -3.31
N SER A 126 -18.58 10.44 -2.23
CA SER A 126 -19.03 10.66 -0.86
C SER A 126 -18.22 11.75 -0.13
N SER A 127 -17.10 12.23 -0.68
CA SER A 127 -16.30 13.27 -0.08
C SER A 127 -16.86 14.67 -0.38
N ASN A 128 -17.34 15.38 0.64
CA ASN A 128 -17.32 16.85 0.64
C ASN A 128 -15.88 17.32 0.32
N PRO A 129 -15.69 18.39 -0.46
CA PRO A 129 -14.48 18.63 -1.27
C PRO A 129 -13.19 19.01 -0.48
N SER A 130 -13.12 18.77 0.82
CA SER A 130 -11.98 19.17 1.65
C SER A 130 -10.79 18.20 1.60
N THR A 131 -10.92 17.04 0.95
CA THR A 131 -9.79 16.13 0.70
C THR A 131 -9.58 16.00 -0.80
N SER A 132 -8.70 16.86 -1.33
CA SER A 132 -8.28 16.78 -2.73
C SER A 132 -7.37 15.58 -2.92
N ILE A 133 -7.92 14.51 -3.52
CA ILE A 133 -7.11 13.48 -4.15
C ILE A 133 -6.57 14.11 -5.44
N SER A 134 -5.43 14.80 -5.35
CA SER A 134 -4.79 15.40 -6.53
C SER A 134 -4.08 14.33 -7.34
N LEU A 135 -4.81 13.69 -8.25
CA LEU A 135 -4.27 12.88 -9.33
C LEU A 135 -4.04 13.77 -10.55
N THR A 136 -3.12 14.73 -10.47
CA THR A 136 -2.65 15.45 -11.66
C THR A 136 -1.50 14.67 -12.28
N SER A 137 -1.83 13.70 -13.13
CA SER A 137 -0.89 13.18 -14.13
C SER A 137 -0.72 14.26 -15.21
N SER A 138 0.44 14.90 -15.25
CA SER A 138 0.85 15.75 -16.37
C SER A 138 1.86 15.00 -17.24
N ALA A 139 1.42 13.91 -17.86
CA ALA A 139 2.16 13.29 -18.96
C ALA A 139 1.62 13.84 -20.28
N THR A 140 2.26 14.88 -20.81
CA THR A 140 2.02 15.35 -22.18
C THR A 140 2.46 14.27 -23.15
N ARG A 141 1.55 13.81 -24.02
CA ARG A 141 1.81 12.85 -25.09
C ARG A 141 2.77 13.47 -26.12
N THR A 142 4.08 13.34 -25.91
CA THR A 142 5.07 13.73 -26.92
C THR A 142 5.35 12.54 -27.83
N LYS A 143 4.86 12.63 -29.07
CA LYS A 143 5.21 11.72 -30.17
C LYS A 143 6.66 12.01 -30.58
N MET A 144 7.61 11.16 -30.21
CA MET A 144 9.01 11.28 -30.64
C MET A 144 9.35 10.24 -31.71
N ILE A 145 9.72 10.80 -32.86
CA ILE A 145 10.20 10.17 -34.09
C ILE A 145 11.58 9.56 -33.83
N SER A 146 11.82 8.37 -34.40
CA SER A 146 13.10 7.66 -34.34
C SER A 146 14.23 8.50 -34.96
N THR A 147 15.29 8.76 -34.20
CA THR A 147 16.61 9.04 -34.78
C THR A 147 17.70 8.53 -33.84
N VAL A 148 18.56 7.68 -34.41
CA VAL A 148 19.71 7.04 -33.75
C VAL A 148 20.84 8.06 -33.60
N SER A 149 21.43 8.18 -32.40
CA SER A 149 22.86 8.48 -32.24
C SER A 149 23.34 8.18 -30.82
N SER A 150 24.64 7.93 -30.73
CA SER A 150 25.42 7.20 -29.75
C SER A 150 25.87 7.97 -28.49
N ASP A 151 26.06 7.19 -27.42
CA ASP A 151 27.09 7.31 -26.37
C ASP A 151 26.93 8.40 -25.29
N ARG A 152 26.51 8.00 -24.07
CA ARG A 152 27.33 7.97 -22.84
C ARG A 152 26.52 7.60 -21.59
N THR A 153 27.21 6.82 -20.76
CA THR A 153 26.95 6.28 -19.41
C THR A 153 26.20 7.17 -18.40
N VAL A 154 25.24 6.58 -17.66
CA VAL A 154 24.97 6.89 -16.25
C VAL A 154 24.53 5.62 -15.52
N GLU A 155 25.22 5.33 -14.42
CA GLU A 155 24.97 4.22 -13.49
C GLU A 155 23.53 4.18 -12.99
N SER A 156 22.95 2.99 -13.03
CA SER A 156 21.60 2.69 -12.56
C SER A 156 21.63 2.50 -11.04
N CYS A 157 21.27 3.55 -10.29
CA CYS A 157 20.69 3.33 -8.96
C CYS A 157 19.31 2.69 -9.17
N ASN A 158 19.25 1.36 -9.00
CA ASN A 158 18.00 0.62 -8.98
C ASN A 158 17.14 1.13 -7.81
N TYR A 159 16.12 1.92 -8.16
CA TYR A 159 15.02 2.25 -7.27
C TYR A 159 14.15 1.00 -7.21
N VAL A 160 14.30 0.23 -6.13
CA VAL A 160 13.30 -0.76 -5.73
C VAL A 160 12.15 0.03 -5.12
N ILE A 161 10.99 -0.08 -5.75
CA ILE A 161 9.69 0.02 -5.07
C ILE A 161 9.17 -1.43 -4.98
#